data_AF-A0A1Q3YZ04-F1
#
_entry.id   AF-A0A1Q3YZ04-F1
#
_cell.length_a   1.000
_cell.length_b   1.000
_cell.length_c   1.000
_cell.angle_alpha   90.00
_cell.angle_beta   90.00
_cell.angle_gamma   90.00
#
_symmetry.space_group_name_H-M   'P 1'
#
loop_
_entity.id
_entity.type
_entity.pdbx_description
1 polymer ?
#
loop_
_entity_poly.entity_id
_entity_poly.type
_entity_poly.pdbx_seq_one_letter_code
_entity_poly.pdbx_strand_id
1 'polypeptide(L)'
;MGVDPLDYCAHRFGLGSAETWRRVAVWLEAPFASVTPSRLPVPPIARLDHLGGARTLRQQVLGEEVLFVAPWFAEAMHLHAAPERLKRHLRIVPPEAIEAGLTRAASGQLMDEARQRLTRLWPRASASQDLPRHARIGFALLLAAVILVVMVSGVVARPVLIPLVTPLLMIPGVLRLVAAVPHASGRPAPRLLSDAELPIYSVLIPLRDEAAMVPLLRRAMGALDYPPEKLDIRFVVEERSRKTVAAVEAVLADPMFRMVVVPDGPPRTKPKALDYALPLARGKYLVVFDAEDMPEPQQLRLAASLFEADPGLACLQAELMPENASETALTALFAGEYAGLFGRLLPALSRWGLPMPLGGTSNHFRLSVLRDIGGWDAFNVTEDADLGVRLARRGLRTECFDSRTYEEAPLTLRAWMAQRTRWMKGWMRLCQHKLTSRFPSLSADPHGASSAHRNSIATKSTTALRR
;
A
#
# COMPACT_ATOMS: atom_id res chain seq x y z
N MET A 1 -10.89 -22.97 3.81
CA MET A 1 -9.61 -22.24 3.90
C MET A 1 -9.51 -21.39 2.65
N GLY A 2 -9.38 -20.06 2.76
CA GLY A 2 -9.28 -19.16 1.59
C GLY A 2 -7.93 -19.21 0.86
N VAL A 3 -7.26 -20.36 0.88
CA VAL A 3 -5.92 -20.61 0.33
C VAL A 3 -6.01 -21.84 -0.57
N ASP A 4 -5.30 -21.80 -1.69
CA ASP A 4 -5.24 -22.95 -2.59
C ASP A 4 -4.50 -24.12 -1.93
N PRO A 5 -5.00 -25.36 -2.03
CA PRO A 5 -4.30 -26.54 -1.51
C PRO A 5 -2.87 -26.72 -2.03
N LEU A 6 -2.57 -26.31 -3.27
CA LEU A 6 -1.22 -26.37 -3.82
C LEU A 6 -0.30 -25.38 -3.12
N ASP A 7 -0.77 -24.15 -2.90
CA ASP A 7 -0.03 -23.11 -2.19
C ASP A 7 0.20 -23.53 -0.72
N TYR A 8 -0.82 -24.05 -0.03
CA TYR A 8 -0.69 -24.58 1.33
C TYR A 8 0.37 -25.70 1.42
N CYS A 9 0.30 -26.68 0.51
CA CYS A 9 1.28 -27.76 0.46
C CYS A 9 2.69 -27.26 0.16
N ALA A 10 2.85 -26.30 -0.76
CA ALA A 10 4.15 -25.73 -1.09
C ALA A 10 4.83 -25.12 0.14
N HIS A 11 4.10 -24.31 0.91
CA HIS A 11 4.61 -23.72 2.15
C HIS A 11 4.86 -24.77 3.23
N ARG A 12 3.91 -25.69 3.46
CA ARG A 12 4.01 -26.70 4.52
C ARG A 12 5.18 -27.67 4.33
N PHE A 13 5.50 -28.01 3.08
CA PHE A 13 6.60 -28.92 2.74
C PHE A 13 7.88 -28.20 2.33
N GLY A 14 7.93 -26.88 2.37
CA GLY A 14 9.11 -26.09 1.98
C GLY A 14 9.49 -26.28 0.51
N LEU A 15 8.51 -26.52 -0.37
CA LEU A 15 8.75 -26.70 -1.80
C LEU A 15 8.80 -25.33 -2.48
N GLY A 16 9.86 -25.07 -3.25
CA GLY A 16 9.91 -23.89 -4.11
C GLY A 16 8.77 -23.90 -5.15
N SER A 17 8.33 -22.72 -5.59
CA SER A 17 7.21 -22.60 -6.53
C SER A 17 7.46 -23.39 -7.82
N ALA A 18 8.64 -23.23 -8.44
CA ALA A 18 8.97 -23.93 -9.70
C ALA A 18 8.91 -25.47 -9.57
N GLU A 19 9.31 -26.02 -8.42
CA GLU A 19 9.24 -27.46 -8.17
C GLU A 19 7.79 -27.92 -7.95
N THR A 20 7.01 -27.15 -7.20
CA THR A 20 5.57 -27.43 -6.99
C THR A 20 4.83 -27.53 -8.32
N TRP A 21 4.99 -26.53 -9.19
CA TRP A 21 4.29 -26.50 -10.48
C TRP A 21 4.85 -27.49 -11.50
N ARG A 22 6.12 -27.88 -11.39
CA ARG A 22 6.67 -29.00 -12.16
C ARG A 22 5.98 -30.32 -11.80
N ARG A 23 5.75 -30.58 -10.51
CA ARG A 23 5.02 -31.78 -10.07
C ARG A 23 3.57 -31.78 -10.52
N VAL A 24 2.90 -30.62 -10.45
CA VAL A 24 1.54 -30.46 -11.00
C VAL A 24 1.52 -30.76 -12.49
N ALA A 25 2.49 -30.24 -13.26
CA ALA A 25 2.58 -30.51 -14.69
C ALA A 25 2.75 -32.00 -15.02
N VAL A 26 3.62 -32.70 -14.27
CA VAL A 26 3.81 -34.15 -14.40
C VAL A 26 2.51 -34.91 -14.09
N TRP A 27 1.82 -34.55 -13.02
CA TRP A 27 0.54 -35.17 -12.66
C TRP A 27 -0.58 -34.89 -13.69
N LEU A 28 -0.57 -33.72 -14.32
CA LEU A 28 -1.51 -33.36 -15.39
C LEU A 28 -1.15 -33.96 -16.76
N GLU A 29 0.01 -34.61 -16.90
CA GLU A 29 0.58 -35.05 -18.18
C GLU A 29 0.69 -33.90 -19.20
N ALA A 30 0.99 -32.69 -18.69
CA ALA A 30 1.09 -31.47 -19.48
C ALA A 30 2.52 -30.90 -19.43
N PRO A 31 3.01 -30.25 -20.50
CA PRO A 31 4.39 -29.74 -20.48
C PRO A 31 4.56 -28.56 -19.53
N PHE A 32 5.66 -28.56 -18.79
CA PHE A 32 6.04 -27.52 -17.84
C PHE A 32 6.92 -26.45 -18.50
N ALA A 33 6.72 -25.18 -18.13
CA ALA A 33 7.67 -24.11 -18.39
C ALA A 33 7.92 -23.29 -17.11
N SER A 34 9.18 -22.94 -16.85
CA SER A 34 9.54 -22.11 -15.69
C SER A 34 9.30 -20.62 -15.90
N VAL A 35 9.18 -20.18 -17.16
CA VAL A 35 9.03 -18.78 -17.55
C VAL A 35 8.04 -18.63 -18.70
N THR A 36 7.42 -17.46 -18.79
CA THR A 36 6.66 -17.04 -19.97
C THR A 36 7.57 -16.31 -20.95
N PRO A 37 7.31 -16.35 -22.28
CA PRO A 37 8.10 -15.66 -23.29
C PRO A 37 8.27 -14.16 -23.02
N SER A 38 9.42 -13.61 -23.39
CA SER A 38 9.85 -12.25 -23.03
C SER A 38 9.18 -11.13 -23.86
N ARG A 39 8.70 -11.44 -25.07
CA ARG A 39 7.98 -10.49 -25.94
C ARG A 39 6.53 -10.93 -26.08
N LEU A 40 5.65 -10.19 -25.42
CA LEU A 40 4.21 -10.40 -25.47
C LEU A 40 3.58 -9.21 -26.21
N PRO A 41 2.99 -9.40 -27.41
CA PRO A 41 2.02 -8.45 -27.93
C PRO A 41 0.73 -8.62 -27.12
N VAL A 42 0.66 -8.01 -25.93
CA VAL A 42 -0.58 -8.00 -25.14
C VAL A 42 -1.37 -6.76 -25.53
N PRO A 43 -2.67 -6.89 -25.84
CA PRO A 43 -3.54 -5.72 -25.95
C PRO A 43 -3.54 -4.94 -24.63
N PRO A 44 -3.95 -3.65 -24.64
CA PRO A 44 -4.08 -2.88 -23.41
C PRO A 44 -4.89 -3.63 -22.34
N ILE A 45 -4.34 -3.74 -21.14
CA ILE A 45 -4.96 -4.51 -20.06
C ILE A 45 -6.00 -3.62 -19.42
N ALA A 46 -7.28 -3.90 -19.69
CA ALA A 46 -8.38 -3.06 -19.24
C ALA A 46 -8.49 -2.94 -17.70
N ARG A 47 -8.00 -3.93 -16.96
CA ARG A 47 -8.11 -4.00 -15.49
C ARG A 47 -6.78 -4.36 -14.83
N LEU A 48 -5.91 -3.35 -14.71
CA LEU A 48 -4.58 -3.51 -14.09
C LEU A 48 -4.67 -4.02 -12.63
N ASP A 49 -5.67 -3.57 -11.85
CA ASP A 49 -5.83 -3.94 -10.44
C ASP A 49 -6.06 -5.44 -10.17
N HIS A 50 -6.27 -6.24 -11.22
CA HIS A 50 -6.45 -7.69 -11.14
C HIS A 50 -5.20 -8.49 -11.57
N LEU A 51 -4.09 -7.82 -11.90
CA LEU A 51 -2.89 -8.48 -12.41
C LEU A 51 -2.28 -9.46 -11.42
N GLY A 52 -2.24 -9.14 -10.13
CA GLY A 52 -1.72 -10.04 -9.10
C GLY A 52 -2.47 -11.37 -8.97
N GLY A 53 -3.73 -11.43 -9.43
CA GLY A 53 -4.56 -12.64 -9.36
C GLY A 53 -4.57 -13.47 -10.64
N ALA A 54 -3.86 -13.06 -11.69
CA ALA A 54 -3.94 -13.71 -12.99
C ALA A 54 -3.31 -15.10 -12.98
N ARG A 55 -4.09 -16.13 -13.37
CA ARG A 55 -3.67 -17.54 -13.46
C ARG A 55 -3.51 -18.06 -14.88
N THR A 56 -3.83 -17.25 -15.88
CA THR A 56 -3.81 -17.65 -17.30
C THR A 56 -3.22 -16.57 -18.17
N LEU A 57 -2.41 -16.97 -19.15
CA LEU A 57 -1.87 -16.10 -20.18
C LEU A 57 -1.94 -16.81 -21.54
N ARG A 58 -2.66 -16.23 -22.50
CA ARG A 58 -2.78 -16.74 -23.87
C ARG A 58 -1.74 -16.06 -24.76
N GLN A 59 -1.00 -16.84 -25.55
CA GLN A 59 0.04 -16.31 -26.42
C GLN A 59 0.23 -17.14 -27.70
N GLN A 60 0.64 -16.48 -28.77
CA GLN A 60 1.15 -17.10 -29.99
C GLN A 60 2.65 -17.41 -29.85
N VAL A 61 3.03 -18.68 -29.94
CA VAL A 61 4.41 -19.17 -29.88
C VAL A 61 4.70 -19.97 -31.14
N LEU A 62 5.63 -19.49 -31.97
CA LEU A 62 5.99 -20.14 -33.25
C LEU A 62 4.79 -20.37 -34.20
N GLY A 63 3.78 -19.48 -34.17
CA GLY A 63 2.58 -19.58 -35.01
C GLY A 63 1.47 -20.46 -34.43
N GLU A 64 1.72 -21.09 -33.28
CA GLU A 64 0.74 -21.88 -32.54
C GLU A 64 0.21 -21.11 -31.33
N GLU A 65 -1.07 -21.29 -31.04
CA GLU A 65 -1.66 -20.71 -29.85
C GLU A 65 -1.41 -21.60 -28.62
N VAL A 66 -0.70 -21.03 -27.65
CA VAL A 66 -0.35 -21.70 -26.39
C VAL A 66 -1.00 -20.94 -25.23
N LEU A 67 -1.62 -21.70 -24.33
CA LEU A 67 -2.19 -21.19 -23.10
C LEU A 67 -1.27 -21.58 -21.93
N PHE A 68 -0.62 -20.57 -21.34
CA PHE A 68 0.11 -20.72 -20.09
C PHE A 68 -0.87 -20.65 -18.92
N VAL A 69 -0.89 -21.68 -18.06
CA VAL A 69 -1.87 -21.83 -16.98
C VAL A 69 -1.16 -22.20 -15.68
N ALA A 70 -1.54 -21.51 -14.60
CA ALA A 70 -1.22 -21.86 -13.22
C ALA A 70 -2.53 -22.23 -12.50
N PRO A 71 -3.13 -23.40 -12.79
CA PRO A 71 -4.50 -23.71 -12.38
C PRO A 71 -4.64 -23.82 -10.86
N TRP A 72 -5.75 -23.34 -10.31
CA TRP A 72 -6.11 -23.66 -8.92
C TRP A 72 -6.26 -25.18 -8.75
N PHE A 73 -6.15 -25.72 -7.54
CA PHE A 73 -6.26 -27.17 -7.31
C PHE A 73 -7.54 -27.77 -7.91
N ALA A 74 -8.68 -27.09 -7.74
CA ALA A 74 -9.95 -27.52 -8.33
C ALA A 74 -9.93 -27.51 -9.87
N GLU A 75 -9.26 -26.55 -10.49
CA GLU A 75 -9.09 -26.50 -11.95
C GLU A 75 -8.13 -27.59 -12.44
N ALA A 76 -7.07 -27.86 -11.69
CA ALA A 76 -6.13 -28.92 -11.97
C ALA A 76 -6.83 -30.29 -11.96
N MET A 77 -7.75 -30.53 -11.01
CA MET A 77 -8.60 -31.74 -11.00
C MET A 77 -9.42 -31.91 -12.28
N HIS A 78 -10.00 -30.82 -12.81
CA HIS A 78 -10.73 -30.86 -14.08
C HIS A 78 -9.80 -31.06 -15.29
N LEU A 79 -8.63 -30.41 -15.29
CA LEU A 79 -7.63 -30.52 -16.36
C LEU A 79 -7.01 -31.91 -16.44
N HIS A 80 -6.87 -32.61 -15.31
CA HIS A 80 -6.36 -33.98 -15.29
C HIS A 80 -7.25 -34.92 -16.11
N ALA A 81 -8.57 -34.73 -16.04
CA ALA A 81 -9.57 -35.49 -16.79
C ALA A 81 -9.79 -34.97 -18.23
N ALA A 82 -9.10 -33.90 -18.65
CA ALA A 82 -9.32 -33.29 -19.97
C ALA A 82 -8.68 -34.11 -21.10
N PRO A 83 -9.22 -34.03 -22.35
CA PRO A 83 -8.64 -34.73 -23.49
C PRO A 83 -7.22 -34.27 -23.83
N GLU A 84 -6.38 -35.19 -24.30
CA GLU A 84 -4.99 -34.94 -24.69
C GLU A 84 -4.82 -33.80 -25.70
N ARG A 85 -5.78 -33.62 -26.61
CA ARG A 85 -5.78 -32.51 -27.58
C ARG A 85 -5.73 -31.14 -26.89
N LEU A 86 -6.43 -30.97 -25.77
CA LEU A 86 -6.40 -29.73 -25.01
C LEU A 86 -5.04 -29.55 -24.34
N LYS A 87 -4.55 -30.59 -23.65
CA LYS A 87 -3.27 -30.57 -22.93
C LYS A 87 -2.07 -30.21 -23.81
N ARG A 88 -2.09 -30.58 -25.10
CA ARG A 88 -1.04 -30.20 -26.07
C ARG A 88 -0.83 -28.69 -26.20
N HIS A 89 -1.90 -27.91 -26.09
CA HIS A 89 -1.89 -26.44 -26.20
C HIS A 89 -1.69 -25.76 -24.84
N LEU A 90 -1.67 -26.53 -23.75
CA LEU A 90 -1.43 -26.01 -22.41
C LEU A 90 0.06 -26.06 -22.07
N ARG A 91 0.50 -25.07 -21.30
CA ARG A 91 1.79 -25.07 -20.61
C ARG A 91 1.57 -24.74 -19.15
N ILE A 92 1.89 -25.68 -18.28
CA ILE A 92 1.79 -25.46 -16.83
C ILE A 92 2.99 -24.62 -16.41
N VAL A 93 2.72 -23.53 -15.73
CA VAL A 93 3.73 -22.57 -15.27
C VAL A 93 3.47 -22.16 -13.83
N PRO A 94 4.50 -21.70 -13.11
CA PRO A 94 4.30 -21.02 -11.84
C PRO A 94 3.47 -19.73 -12.02
N PRO A 95 2.61 -19.36 -11.05
CA PRO A 95 1.84 -18.11 -11.11
C PRO A 95 2.74 -16.89 -11.16
N GLU A 96 3.94 -16.95 -10.55
CA GLU A 96 4.95 -15.90 -10.63
C GLU A 96 5.39 -15.64 -12.07
N ALA A 97 5.45 -16.67 -12.92
CA ALA A 97 5.86 -16.54 -14.31
C ALA A 97 4.79 -15.82 -15.16
N ILE A 98 3.52 -16.04 -14.85
CA ILE A 98 2.39 -15.34 -15.46
C ILE A 98 2.39 -13.88 -15.02
N GLU A 99 2.47 -13.63 -13.70
CA GLU A 99 2.52 -12.29 -13.13
C GLU A 99 3.71 -11.50 -13.71
N ALA A 100 4.91 -12.10 -13.77
CA ALA A 100 6.09 -11.47 -14.34
C ALA A 100 5.94 -11.18 -15.84
N GLY A 101 5.35 -12.10 -16.61
CA GLY A 101 5.06 -11.90 -18.03
C GLY A 101 4.10 -10.73 -18.26
N LEU A 102 2.98 -10.72 -17.54
CA LEU A 102 1.98 -9.65 -17.62
C LEU A 102 2.53 -8.31 -17.15
N THR A 103 3.30 -8.30 -16.05
CA THR A 103 3.96 -7.08 -15.53
C THR A 103 4.93 -6.49 -16.54
N ARG A 104 5.74 -7.34 -17.21
CA ARG A 104 6.62 -6.88 -18.31
C ARG A 104 5.82 -6.30 -19.47
N ALA A 105 4.76 -6.98 -19.89
CA ALA A 105 3.92 -6.51 -21.00
C ALA A 105 3.17 -5.22 -20.69
N ALA A 106 2.69 -5.07 -19.46
CA ALA A 106 1.92 -3.93 -18.99
C ALA A 106 2.78 -2.84 -18.34
N SER A 107 4.11 -2.98 -18.37
CA SER A 107 5.05 -2.11 -17.67
C SER A 107 4.81 -0.61 -17.94
N GLY A 108 4.58 -0.24 -19.20
CA GLY A 108 4.23 1.14 -19.57
C GLY A 108 2.90 1.60 -18.98
N GLN A 109 1.86 0.76 -19.03
CA GLN A 109 0.54 1.07 -18.45
C GLN A 109 0.60 1.16 -16.92
N LEU A 110 1.35 0.27 -16.27
CA LEU A 110 1.57 0.30 -14.82
C LEU A 110 2.31 1.57 -14.40
N MET A 111 3.30 2.00 -15.18
CA MET A 111 4.02 3.25 -14.93
C MET A 111 3.13 4.48 -15.11
N ASP A 112 2.30 4.51 -16.16
CA ASP A 112 1.34 5.58 -16.38
C ASP A 112 0.26 5.61 -15.29
N GLU A 113 -0.25 4.44 -14.88
CA GLU A 113 -1.17 4.30 -13.77
C GLU A 113 -0.55 4.82 -12.47
N ALA A 114 0.66 4.36 -12.15
CA ALA A 114 1.38 4.77 -10.94
C ALA A 114 1.56 6.28 -10.86
N ARG A 115 1.74 6.95 -12.00
CA ARG A 115 1.94 8.41 -12.05
C ARG A 115 0.64 9.19 -12.09
N GLN A 116 -0.38 8.69 -12.77
CA GLN A 116 -1.54 9.50 -13.16
C GLN A 116 -2.86 9.07 -12.54
N ARG A 117 -2.93 7.92 -11.85
CA ARG A 117 -4.16 7.39 -11.25
C ARG A 117 -4.87 8.43 -10.39
N LEU A 118 -4.16 8.99 -9.41
CA LEU A 118 -4.71 10.01 -8.53
C LEU A 118 -5.14 11.26 -9.31
N THR A 119 -4.34 11.73 -10.26
CA THR A 119 -4.68 12.91 -11.07
C THR A 119 -5.91 12.67 -11.95
N ARG A 120 -6.12 11.45 -12.45
CA ARG A 120 -7.32 11.10 -13.25
C ARG A 120 -8.58 11.00 -12.37
N LEU A 121 -8.47 10.39 -11.20
CA LEU A 121 -9.60 10.25 -10.27
C LEU A 121 -9.93 11.56 -9.56
N TRP A 122 -8.90 12.32 -9.19
CA TRP A 122 -9.04 13.55 -8.44
C TRP A 122 -7.91 14.55 -8.76
N PRO A 123 -8.04 15.31 -9.87
CA PRO A 123 -6.97 16.20 -10.36
C PRO A 123 -6.46 17.21 -9.33
N ARG A 124 -7.36 17.71 -8.48
CA ARG A 124 -7.04 18.72 -7.45
C ARG A 124 -6.44 18.14 -6.16
N ALA A 125 -6.31 16.82 -6.05
CA ALA A 125 -5.68 16.19 -4.90
C ALA A 125 -4.21 15.84 -5.14
N SER A 126 -3.74 15.77 -6.38
CA SER A 126 -2.34 15.45 -6.69
C SER A 126 -1.45 16.70 -6.63
N ALA A 127 -0.25 16.50 -6.11
CA ALA A 127 0.87 17.43 -6.11
C ALA A 127 1.56 17.56 -7.48
N SER A 128 1.06 16.89 -8.52
CA SER A 128 1.56 17.03 -9.90
C SER A 128 1.35 18.43 -10.48
N GLN A 129 0.42 19.21 -9.92
CA GLN A 129 0.14 20.57 -10.34
C GLN A 129 0.97 21.53 -9.48
N ASP A 130 1.97 22.19 -10.04
CA ASP A 130 2.68 23.25 -9.31
C ASP A 130 1.80 24.50 -9.18
N LEU A 131 1.87 25.20 -8.04
CA LEU A 131 1.29 26.54 -7.97
C LEU A 131 1.94 27.44 -9.03
N PRO A 132 1.13 28.20 -9.78
CA PRO A 132 1.67 29.11 -10.75
C PRO A 132 2.57 30.14 -10.06
N ARG A 133 3.63 30.58 -10.76
CA ARG A 133 4.69 31.43 -10.19
C ARG A 133 4.14 32.67 -9.48
N HIS A 134 3.08 33.27 -10.03
CA HIS A 134 2.41 34.44 -9.43
C HIS A 134 1.77 34.14 -8.07
N ALA A 135 1.17 32.96 -7.87
CA ALA A 135 0.58 32.58 -6.60
C ALA A 135 1.64 32.33 -5.52
N ARG A 136 2.78 31.72 -5.91
CA ARG A 136 3.94 31.55 -5.02
C ARG A 136 4.52 32.90 -4.58
N ILE A 137 4.71 33.82 -5.53
CA ILE A 137 5.19 35.18 -5.23
C ILE A 137 4.16 35.91 -4.35
N GLY A 138 2.88 35.83 -4.67
CA GLY A 138 1.82 36.44 -3.88
C GLY A 138 1.79 35.94 -2.43
N PHE A 139 1.93 34.63 -2.21
CA PHE A 139 2.03 34.06 -0.86
C PHE A 139 3.29 34.52 -0.11
N ALA A 140 4.45 34.54 -0.78
CA ALA A 140 5.70 34.99 -0.17
C ALA A 140 5.63 36.48 0.21
N LEU A 141 5.05 37.32 -0.65
CA LEU A 141 4.82 38.74 -0.39
C LEU A 141 3.83 38.94 0.76
N LEU A 142 2.75 38.17 0.82
CA LEU A 142 1.80 38.20 1.93
C LEU A 142 2.49 37.84 3.25
N LEU A 143 3.27 36.75 3.28
CA LEU A 143 4.00 36.33 4.47
C LEU A 143 5.04 37.37 4.90
N ALA A 144 5.81 37.91 3.95
CA ALA A 144 6.76 38.98 4.23
C ALA A 144 6.06 40.25 4.73
N ALA A 145 4.90 40.61 4.18
CA ALA A 145 4.10 41.73 4.65
C ALA A 145 3.59 41.50 6.08
N VAL A 146 3.12 40.29 6.41
CA VAL A 146 2.70 39.94 7.77
C VAL A 146 3.88 40.03 8.75
N ILE A 147 5.05 39.48 8.40
CA ILE A 147 6.26 39.56 9.24
C ILE A 147 6.70 41.02 9.40
N LEU A 148 6.70 41.80 8.33
CA LEU A 148 7.05 43.21 8.36
C LEU A 148 6.08 44.01 9.22
N VAL A 149 4.77 43.77 9.10
CA VAL A 149 3.74 44.38 9.97
C VAL A 149 4.01 44.01 11.42
N VAL A 150 4.31 42.74 11.74
CA VAL A 150 4.65 42.31 13.10
C VAL A 150 5.91 43.02 13.62
N MET A 151 6.96 43.14 12.80
CA MET A 151 8.24 43.75 13.18
C MET A 151 8.19 45.27 13.30
N VAL A 152 7.43 45.94 12.42
CA VAL A 152 7.31 47.41 12.36
C VAL A 152 6.20 47.91 13.27
N SER A 153 5.23 47.07 13.63
CA SER A 153 4.16 47.49 14.53
C SER A 153 4.66 47.73 15.96
N GLY A 154 4.80 49.01 16.28
CA GLY A 154 4.77 49.49 17.65
C GLY A 154 3.44 49.16 18.35
N VAL A 155 3.32 49.62 19.60
CA VAL A 155 2.27 49.38 20.61
C VAL A 155 0.83 49.26 20.08
N VAL A 156 0.49 49.87 18.93
CA VAL A 156 -0.86 49.91 18.32
C VAL A 156 -1.28 48.60 17.63
N ALA A 157 -0.40 47.84 16.97
CA ALA A 157 -0.85 46.57 16.33
C ALA A 157 -0.69 45.34 17.23
N ARG A 158 0.07 45.44 18.33
CA ARG A 158 0.16 44.40 19.36
C ARG A 158 -1.21 43.95 19.91
N PRO A 159 -2.16 44.83 20.28
CA PRO A 159 -3.47 44.39 20.77
C PRO A 159 -4.31 43.65 19.73
N VAL A 160 -3.99 43.75 18.44
CA VAL A 160 -4.68 43.00 17.36
C VAL A 160 -3.92 41.72 17.00
N LEU A 161 -2.59 41.79 16.91
CA LEU A 161 -1.74 40.66 16.51
C LEU A 161 -1.61 39.61 17.61
N ILE A 162 -1.52 40.00 18.88
CA ILE A 162 -1.44 39.07 20.01
C ILE A 162 -2.65 38.13 20.03
N PRO A 163 -3.91 38.60 20.08
CA PRO A 163 -5.06 37.68 20.10
C PRO A 163 -5.22 36.86 18.81
N LEU A 164 -4.57 37.23 17.69
CA LEU A 164 -4.54 36.42 16.47
C LEU A 164 -3.47 35.31 16.52
N VAL A 165 -2.26 35.64 17.00
CA VAL A 165 -1.11 34.73 17.04
C VAL A 165 -1.19 33.79 18.24
N THR A 166 -1.71 34.26 19.38
CA THR A 166 -1.89 33.45 20.58
C THR A 166 -2.67 32.15 20.32
N PRO A 167 -3.87 32.14 19.71
CA PRO A 167 -4.57 30.89 19.43
C PRO A 167 -3.80 30.01 18.43
N LEU A 168 -3.12 30.59 17.43
CA LEU A 168 -2.30 29.82 16.49
C LEU A 168 -1.18 29.04 17.17
N LEU A 169 -0.56 29.61 18.21
CA LEU A 169 0.50 28.97 19.00
C LEU A 169 -0.05 28.08 20.13
N MET A 170 -1.11 28.52 20.80
CA MET A 170 -1.65 27.86 21.99
C MET A 170 -2.57 26.69 21.65
N ILE A 171 -3.38 26.77 20.58
CA ILE A 171 -4.31 25.68 20.20
C ILE A 171 -3.56 24.35 20.00
N PRO A 172 -2.45 24.28 19.22
CA PRO A 172 -1.71 23.03 19.10
C PRO A 172 -1.10 22.54 20.42
N GLY A 173 -0.73 23.46 21.32
CA GLY A 173 -0.24 23.13 22.66
C GLY A 173 -1.33 22.54 23.54
N VAL A 174 -2.48 23.22 23.63
CA VAL A 174 -3.67 22.76 24.35
C VAL A 174 -4.15 21.43 23.79
N LEU A 175 -4.21 21.26 22.47
CA LEU A 175 -4.60 20.01 21.83
C LEU A 175 -3.70 18.85 22.25
N ARG A 176 -2.37 19.06 22.30
CA ARG A 176 -1.42 18.06 22.80
C ARG A 176 -1.60 17.77 24.29
N LEU A 177 -1.85 18.79 25.11
CA LEU A 177 -2.11 18.60 26.54
C LEU A 177 -3.40 17.80 26.78
N VAL A 178 -4.47 18.12 26.04
CA VAL A 178 -5.73 17.37 26.10
C VAL A 178 -5.54 15.94 25.59
N ALA A 179 -4.75 15.74 24.53
CA ALA A 179 -4.41 14.42 24.01
C ALA A 179 -3.53 13.60 24.98
N ALA A 180 -2.74 14.26 25.82
CA ALA A 180 -1.91 13.62 26.83
C ALA A 180 -2.72 13.09 28.02
N VAL A 181 -3.95 13.56 28.24
CA VAL A 181 -4.82 13.05 29.30
C VAL A 181 -5.13 11.57 29.02
N PRO A 182 -4.75 10.64 29.91
CA PRO A 182 -5.05 9.23 29.74
C PRO A 182 -6.56 9.03 29.60
N HIS A 183 -6.97 8.25 28.62
CA HIS A 183 -8.35 7.91 28.44
C HIS A 183 -8.44 6.40 28.39
N ALA A 184 -9.20 5.80 29.31
CA ALA A 184 -9.50 4.39 29.24
C ALA A 184 -10.30 4.15 27.95
N SER A 185 -9.74 3.38 27.02
CA SER A 185 -10.53 2.83 25.93
C SER A 185 -11.50 1.83 26.54
N GLY A 186 -12.77 2.20 26.67
CA GLY A 186 -13.84 1.26 27.05
C GLY A 186 -14.13 0.21 25.96
N ARG A 187 -13.29 0.11 24.93
CA ARG A 187 -13.43 -0.87 23.86
C ARG A 187 -12.81 -2.19 24.34
N PRO A 188 -13.59 -3.29 24.34
CA PRO A 188 -13.03 -4.59 24.66
C PRO A 188 -11.89 -4.91 23.70
N ALA A 189 -10.88 -5.65 24.19
CA ALA A 189 -9.81 -6.15 23.34
C ALA A 189 -10.43 -6.95 22.17
N PRO A 190 -9.97 -6.72 20.93
CA PRO A 190 -10.53 -7.42 19.79
C PRO A 190 -10.27 -8.92 19.91
N ARG A 191 -11.26 -9.74 19.52
CA ARG A 191 -11.03 -11.18 19.36
C ARG A 191 -10.03 -11.38 18.24
N LEU A 192 -8.88 -11.98 18.56
CA LEU A 192 -7.90 -12.36 17.56
C LEU A 192 -8.48 -13.46 16.67
N LEU A 193 -8.36 -13.28 15.36
CA LEU A 193 -8.76 -14.28 14.38
C LEU A 193 -7.84 -15.51 14.45
N SER A 194 -8.45 -16.68 14.31
CA SER A 194 -7.72 -17.93 14.13
C SER A 194 -7.07 -18.00 12.73
N ASP A 195 -6.09 -18.89 12.58
CA ASP A 195 -5.39 -19.07 11.30
C ASP A 195 -6.34 -19.40 10.15
N ALA A 196 -7.44 -20.10 10.41
CA ALA A 196 -8.43 -20.42 9.39
C ALA A 196 -9.18 -19.18 8.87
N GLU A 197 -9.50 -18.24 9.76
CA GLU A 197 -10.30 -17.03 9.51
C GLU A 197 -9.48 -15.90 8.85
N LEU A 198 -8.16 -15.90 9.02
CA LEU A 198 -7.29 -14.87 8.47
C LEU A 198 -7.39 -14.78 6.93
N PRO A 199 -7.50 -13.57 6.34
CA PRO A 199 -7.49 -13.40 4.88
C PRO A 199 -6.05 -13.39 4.32
N ILE A 200 -5.89 -13.26 3.01
CA ILE A 200 -4.58 -12.96 2.42
C ILE A 200 -4.19 -11.52 2.80
N TYR A 201 -2.94 -11.31 3.20
CA TYR A 201 -2.40 -10.00 3.59
C TYR A 201 -1.21 -9.64 2.71
N SER A 202 -1.29 -8.51 2.00
CA SER A 202 -0.17 -8.01 1.20
C SER A 202 0.74 -7.10 2.02
N VAL A 203 2.04 -7.31 1.92
CA VAL A 203 3.06 -6.47 2.53
C VAL A 203 3.90 -5.88 1.41
N LEU A 204 3.95 -4.55 1.30
CA LEU A 204 4.82 -3.88 0.34
C LEU A 204 6.02 -3.27 1.07
N ILE A 205 7.22 -3.62 0.61
CA ILE A 205 8.48 -3.15 1.17
C ILE A 205 9.26 -2.41 0.06
N PRO A 206 9.10 -1.08 -0.08
CA PRO A 206 9.82 -0.31 -1.08
C PRO A 206 11.30 -0.20 -0.66
N LEU A 207 12.20 -0.56 -1.57
CA LEU A 207 13.64 -0.48 -1.34
C LEU A 207 14.35 0.31 -2.45
N ARG A 208 15.21 1.24 -2.07
CA ARG A 208 16.08 1.99 -2.98
C ARG A 208 17.48 2.12 -2.39
N ASP A 209 18.42 1.41 -3.01
CA ASP A 209 19.83 1.35 -2.60
C ASP A 209 20.07 0.81 -1.16
N GLU A 210 19.09 0.09 -0.60
CA GLU A 210 19.12 -0.48 0.76
C GLU A 210 19.45 -1.98 0.79
N ALA A 211 20.40 -2.43 -0.03
CA ALA A 211 20.78 -3.85 -0.12
C ALA A 211 21.16 -4.48 1.24
N ALA A 212 21.73 -3.67 2.15
CA ALA A 212 22.14 -4.10 3.48
C ALA A 212 20.95 -4.44 4.41
N MET A 213 19.75 -3.93 4.13
CA MET A 213 18.57 -4.15 4.98
C MET A 213 17.84 -5.46 4.66
N VAL A 214 18.05 -6.04 3.47
CA VAL A 214 17.33 -7.25 3.03
C VAL A 214 17.43 -8.43 4.01
N PRO A 215 18.61 -8.76 4.59
CA PRO A 215 18.69 -9.84 5.59
C PRO A 215 17.92 -9.56 6.87
N LEU A 216 17.86 -8.29 7.28
CA LEU A 216 17.12 -7.86 8.46
C LEU A 216 15.61 -7.96 8.21
N LEU A 217 15.14 -7.40 7.09
CA LEU A 217 13.74 -7.50 6.64
C LEU A 217 13.27 -8.95 6.47
N ARG A 218 14.11 -9.82 5.89
CA ARG A 218 13.80 -11.26 5.79
C ARG A 218 13.50 -11.87 7.15
N ARG A 219 14.30 -11.55 8.17
CA ARG A 219 14.10 -12.05 9.54
C ARG A 219 12.85 -11.48 10.18
N ALA A 220 12.64 -10.17 10.04
CA ALA A 220 11.45 -9.49 10.58
C ALA A 220 10.16 -10.05 10.00
N MET A 221 10.11 -10.19 8.67
CA MET A 221 8.94 -10.74 7.97
C MET A 221 8.72 -12.22 8.30
N GLY A 222 9.78 -12.99 8.50
CA GLY A 222 9.68 -14.39 8.94
C GLY A 222 9.25 -14.57 10.41
N ALA A 223 9.32 -13.50 11.23
CA ALA A 223 8.89 -13.52 12.62
C ALA A 223 7.41 -13.12 12.80
N LEU A 224 6.71 -12.72 11.73
CA LEU A 224 5.30 -12.38 11.79
C LEU A 224 4.45 -13.60 12.16
N ASP A 225 3.59 -13.44 13.16
CA ASP A 225 2.57 -14.42 13.55
C ASP A 225 1.39 -14.36 12.57
N TYR A 226 1.62 -14.91 11.38
CA TYR A 226 0.64 -15.04 10.31
C TYR A 226 0.96 -16.27 9.46
N PRO A 227 -0.03 -17.05 9.00
CA PRO A 227 0.22 -18.21 8.15
C PRO A 227 0.98 -17.82 6.86
N PRO A 228 2.18 -18.37 6.59
CA PRO A 228 3.01 -17.98 5.44
C PRO A 228 2.30 -18.07 4.09
N GLU A 229 1.43 -19.07 3.91
CA GLU A 229 0.63 -19.27 2.70
C GLU A 229 -0.46 -18.21 2.48
N LYS A 230 -0.73 -17.36 3.49
CA LYS A 230 -1.64 -16.21 3.42
C LYS A 230 -0.89 -14.88 3.36
N LEU A 231 0.45 -14.90 3.41
CA LEU A 231 1.27 -13.72 3.27
C LEU A 231 1.65 -13.51 1.81
N ASP A 232 1.63 -12.24 1.41
CA ASP A 232 1.92 -11.81 0.06
C ASP A 232 2.92 -10.66 0.14
N ILE A 233 4.17 -11.01 0.48
CA ILE A 233 5.25 -10.07 0.78
C ILE A 233 6.01 -9.73 -0.50
N ARG A 234 5.97 -8.46 -0.89
CA ARG A 234 6.63 -7.93 -2.09
C ARG A 234 7.70 -6.93 -1.72
N PHE A 235 8.94 -7.26 -2.06
CA PHE A 235 10.02 -6.28 -2.19
C PHE A 235 9.81 -5.49 -3.47
N VAL A 236 9.64 -4.18 -3.35
CA VAL A 236 9.44 -3.27 -4.47
C VAL A 236 10.75 -2.51 -4.69
N VAL A 237 11.53 -2.93 -5.69
CA VAL A 237 12.88 -2.43 -5.93
C VAL A 237 12.93 -1.59 -7.21
N GLU A 238 13.65 -0.48 -7.18
CA GLU A 238 13.92 0.29 -8.40
C GLU A 238 14.97 -0.44 -9.26
N GLU A 239 14.75 -0.54 -10.57
CA GLU A 239 15.64 -1.23 -11.54
C GLU A 239 17.11 -0.74 -11.46
N ARG A 240 17.30 0.54 -11.14
CA ARG A 240 18.64 1.14 -10.98
C ARG A 240 19.40 0.64 -9.76
N SER A 241 18.72 0.16 -8.72
CA SER A 241 19.33 -0.31 -7.48
C SER A 241 19.82 -1.75 -7.62
N ARG A 242 20.76 -2.00 -8.55
CA ARG A 242 21.23 -3.35 -8.92
C ARG A 242 21.71 -4.18 -7.74
N LYS A 243 22.38 -3.56 -6.76
CA LYS A 243 22.83 -4.24 -5.53
C LYS A 243 21.65 -4.72 -4.68
N THR A 244 20.61 -3.90 -4.58
CA THR A 244 19.38 -4.23 -3.85
C THR A 244 18.59 -5.31 -4.58
N VAL A 245 18.48 -5.23 -5.91
CA VAL A 245 17.88 -6.30 -6.74
C VAL A 245 18.58 -7.63 -6.48
N ALA A 246 19.91 -7.69 -6.58
CA ALA A 246 20.67 -8.91 -6.33
C ALA A 246 20.52 -9.44 -4.89
N ALA A 247 20.46 -8.54 -3.90
CA ALA A 247 20.23 -8.91 -2.51
C ALA A 247 18.84 -9.53 -2.30
N VAL A 248 17.80 -8.97 -2.94
CA VAL A 248 16.44 -9.53 -2.91
C VAL A 248 16.36 -10.86 -3.65
N GLU A 249 16.98 -10.99 -4.82
CA GLU A 249 17.02 -12.25 -5.57
C GLU A 249 17.56 -13.42 -4.73
N ALA A 250 18.53 -13.16 -3.86
CA ALA A 250 19.10 -14.16 -2.95
C ALA A 250 18.11 -14.69 -1.90
N VAL A 251 17.00 -13.99 -1.64
CA VAL A 251 15.97 -14.43 -0.67
C VAL A 251 14.71 -15.00 -1.32
N LEU A 252 14.56 -14.92 -2.65
CA LEU A 252 13.39 -15.42 -3.40
C LEU A 252 13.28 -16.95 -3.49
N ALA A 253 14.25 -17.69 -2.96
CA ALA A 253 14.14 -19.14 -2.80
C ALA A 253 13.02 -19.51 -1.80
N ASP A 254 12.72 -18.62 -0.86
CA ASP A 254 11.60 -18.76 0.06
C ASP A 254 10.30 -18.28 -0.62
N PRO A 255 9.27 -19.16 -0.74
CA PRO A 255 8.03 -18.85 -1.46
C PRO A 255 7.21 -17.72 -0.84
N MET A 256 7.51 -17.31 0.39
CA MET A 256 6.86 -16.19 1.07
C MET A 256 7.19 -14.83 0.41
N PHE A 257 8.35 -14.71 -0.24
CA PHE A 257 8.82 -13.45 -0.81
C PHE A 257 8.65 -13.39 -2.33
N ARG A 258 8.27 -12.20 -2.80
CA ARG A 258 8.19 -11.84 -4.22
C ARG A 258 8.95 -10.54 -4.46
N MET A 259 9.41 -10.35 -5.69
CA MET A 259 10.09 -9.13 -6.11
C MET A 259 9.30 -8.45 -7.23
N VAL A 260 9.12 -7.14 -7.10
CA VAL A 260 8.61 -6.25 -8.13
C VAL A 260 9.71 -5.29 -8.50
N VAL A 261 10.19 -5.39 -9.74
CA VAL A 261 11.18 -4.44 -10.27
C VAL A 261 10.42 -3.30 -10.94
N VAL A 262 10.58 -2.10 -10.39
CA VAL A 262 10.00 -0.86 -10.91
C VAL A 262 10.95 -0.31 -11.97
N PRO A 263 10.50 -0.13 -13.23
CA PRO A 263 11.32 0.47 -14.28
C PRO A 263 11.76 1.88 -13.91
N ASP A 264 12.95 2.28 -14.35
CA ASP A 264 13.38 3.66 -14.12
C ASP A 264 12.50 4.66 -14.88
N GLY A 265 12.00 5.63 -14.14
CA GLY A 265 11.18 6.71 -14.68
C GLY A 265 10.90 7.78 -13.62
N PRO A 266 10.74 9.05 -14.03
CA PRO A 266 10.33 10.12 -13.12
C PRO A 266 8.83 10.00 -12.78
N PRO A 267 8.40 10.39 -11.57
CA PRO A 267 9.23 10.82 -10.43
C PRO A 267 9.86 9.62 -9.68
N ARG A 268 11.08 9.77 -9.19
CA ARG A 268 11.79 8.70 -8.45
C ARG A 268 11.45 8.74 -6.96
N THR A 269 10.25 8.34 -6.62
CA THR A 269 9.67 8.49 -5.28
C THR A 269 9.10 7.16 -4.81
N LYS A 270 9.09 6.95 -3.48
CA LYS A 270 8.45 5.79 -2.83
C LYS A 270 6.98 5.62 -3.26
N PRO A 271 6.15 6.69 -3.30
CA PRO A 271 4.78 6.62 -3.81
C PRO A 271 4.64 6.00 -5.20
N LYS A 272 5.47 6.43 -6.18
CA LYS A 272 5.44 5.86 -7.53
C LYS A 272 5.73 4.36 -7.51
N ALA A 273 6.74 3.95 -6.74
CA ALA A 273 7.09 2.53 -6.62
C ALA A 273 5.95 1.71 -6.00
N LEU A 274 5.34 2.22 -4.92
CA LEU A 274 4.19 1.59 -4.27
C LEU A 274 2.98 1.49 -5.21
N ASP A 275 2.63 2.55 -5.93
CA ASP A 275 1.53 2.54 -6.89
C ASP A 275 1.80 1.63 -8.11
N TYR A 276 3.05 1.47 -8.52
CA TYR A 276 3.42 0.49 -9.55
C TYR A 276 3.17 -0.95 -9.10
N ALA A 277 3.41 -1.23 -7.81
CA ALA A 277 3.20 -2.55 -7.22
C ALA A 277 1.75 -2.80 -6.75
N LEU A 278 0.96 -1.75 -6.49
CA LEU A 278 -0.41 -1.83 -5.98
C LEU A 278 -1.35 -2.75 -6.81
N PRO A 279 -1.30 -2.76 -8.15
CA PRO A 279 -2.13 -3.65 -8.97
C PRO A 279 -1.73 -5.13 -8.87
N LEU A 280 -0.52 -5.40 -8.37
CA LEU A 280 0.01 -6.75 -8.15
C LEU A 280 -0.37 -7.29 -6.77
N ALA A 281 -0.78 -6.44 -5.81
CA ALA A 281 -1.22 -6.87 -4.49
C ALA A 281 -2.46 -7.78 -4.55
N ARG A 282 -2.42 -8.91 -3.82
CA ARG A 282 -3.46 -9.97 -3.82
C ARG A 282 -4.30 -10.00 -2.53
N GLY A 283 -3.84 -9.33 -1.49
CA GLY A 283 -4.44 -9.36 -0.17
C GLY A 283 -5.80 -8.68 -0.09
N LYS A 284 -6.60 -9.05 0.90
CA LYS A 284 -7.76 -8.25 1.33
C LYS A 284 -7.30 -6.96 2.02
N TYR A 285 -6.19 -7.07 2.74
CA TYR A 285 -5.52 -5.98 3.44
C TYR A 285 -4.11 -5.77 2.87
N LEU A 286 -3.63 -4.55 3.00
CA LEU A 286 -2.29 -4.16 2.57
C LEU A 286 -1.62 -3.32 3.65
N VAL A 287 -0.34 -3.60 3.93
CA VAL A 287 0.53 -2.75 4.76
C VAL A 287 1.77 -2.35 3.98
N VAL A 288 2.31 -1.18 4.31
CA VAL A 288 3.63 -0.73 3.87
C VAL A 288 4.59 -0.75 5.06
N PHE A 289 5.76 -1.37 4.86
CA PHE A 289 6.89 -1.31 5.79
C PHE A 289 8.10 -0.71 5.08
N ASP A 290 8.79 0.23 5.73
CA ASP A 290 10.04 0.81 5.24
C ASP A 290 11.23 -0.14 5.44
N ALA A 291 12.40 0.22 4.90
CA ALA A 291 13.55 -0.67 4.82
C ALA A 291 14.12 -1.05 6.19
N GLU A 292 13.91 -0.21 7.20
CA GLU A 292 14.37 -0.37 8.57
C GLU A 292 13.31 -0.92 9.55
N ASP A 293 12.08 -1.16 9.09
CA ASP A 293 10.95 -1.44 9.98
C ASP A 293 10.94 -2.86 10.55
N MET A 294 10.87 -2.94 11.88
CA MET A 294 10.69 -4.19 12.62
C MET A 294 9.32 -4.18 13.30
N PRO A 295 8.25 -4.64 12.63
CA PRO A 295 6.91 -4.72 13.24
C PRO A 295 6.84 -5.81 14.31
N GLU A 296 6.00 -5.61 15.32
CA GLU A 296 5.67 -6.66 16.28
C GLU A 296 5.07 -7.90 15.57
N PRO A 297 5.41 -9.13 16.02
CA PRO A 297 4.94 -10.37 15.40
C PRO A 297 3.43 -10.43 15.12
N GLN A 298 2.60 -9.97 16.06
CA GLN A 298 1.14 -10.09 15.98
C GLN A 298 0.48 -8.93 15.21
N GLN A 299 1.24 -7.95 14.72
CA GLN A 299 0.69 -6.70 14.17
C GLN A 299 -0.31 -6.96 13.02
N LEU A 300 0.03 -7.85 12.08
CA LEU A 300 -0.87 -8.18 10.96
C LEU A 300 -2.15 -8.88 11.41
N ARG A 301 -2.04 -9.84 12.34
CA ARG A 301 -3.18 -10.58 12.90
C ARG A 301 -4.12 -9.64 13.64
N LEU A 302 -3.59 -8.73 14.45
CA LEU A 302 -4.36 -7.72 15.16
C LEU A 302 -5.06 -6.75 14.20
N ALA A 303 -4.33 -6.23 13.21
CA ALA A 303 -4.90 -5.34 12.20
C ALA A 303 -6.03 -6.04 11.40
N ALA A 304 -5.82 -7.29 10.97
CA ALA A 304 -6.84 -8.08 10.29
C ALA A 304 -8.08 -8.29 11.19
N SER A 305 -7.87 -8.60 12.47
CA SER A 305 -8.96 -8.80 13.43
C SER A 305 -9.80 -7.54 13.64
N LEU A 306 -9.15 -6.37 13.72
CA LEU A 306 -9.83 -5.08 13.82
C LEU A 306 -10.62 -4.74 12.56
N PHE A 307 -10.07 -4.99 11.37
CA PHE A 307 -10.82 -4.81 10.14
C PHE A 307 -12.01 -5.78 10.03
N GLU A 308 -11.89 -7.05 10.40
CA GLU A 308 -13.05 -7.95 10.35
C GLU A 308 -14.11 -7.58 11.39
N ALA A 309 -13.71 -7.06 12.56
CA ALA A 309 -14.64 -6.59 13.59
C ALA A 309 -15.41 -5.33 13.18
N ASP A 310 -14.82 -4.47 12.34
CA ASP A 310 -15.43 -3.20 11.95
C ASP A 310 -15.30 -2.91 10.43
N PRO A 311 -16.37 -3.18 9.65
CA PRO A 311 -16.43 -2.87 8.22
C PRO A 311 -16.21 -1.40 7.86
N GLY A 312 -16.49 -0.46 8.78
CA GLY A 312 -16.35 0.97 8.56
C GLY A 312 -14.91 1.50 8.71
N LEU A 313 -13.98 0.67 9.18
CA LEU A 313 -12.55 1.02 9.24
C LEU A 313 -11.91 0.91 7.86
N ALA A 314 -11.32 2.01 7.39
CA ALA A 314 -10.62 2.06 6.12
C ALA A 314 -9.11 1.86 6.26
N CYS A 315 -8.53 2.42 7.34
CA CYS A 315 -7.10 2.41 7.59
C CYS A 315 -6.81 2.29 9.08
N LEU A 316 -5.72 1.60 9.40
CA LEU A 316 -5.16 1.46 10.74
C LEU A 316 -3.70 1.93 10.75
N GLN A 317 -3.30 2.68 11.77
CA GLN A 317 -1.93 3.14 11.97
C GLN A 317 -1.34 2.48 13.22
N ALA A 318 -0.24 1.76 13.07
CA ALA A 318 0.53 1.25 14.21
C ALA A 318 1.36 2.38 14.84
N GLU A 319 1.72 2.25 16.12
CA GLU A 319 2.63 3.15 16.80
C GLU A 319 4.07 2.97 16.27
N LEU A 320 4.74 4.07 15.91
CA LEU A 320 6.15 4.03 15.52
C LEU A 320 7.02 4.32 16.74
N MET A 321 7.98 3.44 17.01
CA MET A 321 8.81 3.49 18.21
C MET A 321 10.30 3.43 17.88
N PRO A 322 11.07 4.49 18.14
CA PRO A 322 12.52 4.45 17.93
C PRO A 322 13.21 3.55 18.95
N GLU A 323 14.02 2.58 18.50
CA GLU A 323 14.72 1.64 19.41
C GLU A 323 15.96 2.26 20.06
N ASN A 324 16.66 3.13 19.35
CA ASN A 324 17.94 3.72 19.77
C ASN A 324 17.78 4.97 20.66
N ALA A 325 16.68 5.07 21.41
CA ALA A 325 16.35 6.22 22.26
C ALA A 325 17.42 6.51 23.33
N SER A 326 18.18 5.50 23.76
CA SER A 326 19.22 5.62 24.79
C SER A 326 20.61 5.99 24.26
N GLU A 327 20.81 6.06 22.94
CA GLU A 327 22.16 6.25 22.37
C GLU A 327 22.68 7.67 22.51
N THR A 328 21.84 8.69 22.28
CA THR A 328 22.24 10.09 22.34
C THR A 328 21.09 10.97 22.86
N ALA A 329 21.41 12.19 23.30
CA ALA A 329 20.37 13.17 23.63
C ALA A 329 19.45 13.48 22.43
N LEU A 330 19.97 13.43 21.20
CA LEU A 330 19.18 13.67 19.99
C LEU A 330 18.16 12.53 19.77
N THR A 331 18.59 11.27 19.90
CA THR A 331 17.70 10.12 19.74
C THR A 331 16.67 10.03 20.88
N ALA A 332 17.05 10.40 22.10
CA ALA A 332 16.11 10.53 23.22
C ALA A 332 15.01 11.59 22.96
N LEU A 333 15.40 12.76 22.44
CA LEU A 333 14.44 13.81 22.05
C LEU A 333 13.52 13.35 20.92
N PHE A 334 14.07 12.65 19.94
CA PHE A 334 13.30 12.09 18.82
C PHE A 334 12.27 11.05 19.31
N ALA A 335 12.68 10.14 20.19
CA ALA A 335 11.79 9.16 20.80
C ALA A 335 10.68 9.81 21.63
N GLY A 336 11.01 10.85 22.42
CA GLY A 336 10.01 11.61 23.17
C GLY A 336 8.97 12.30 22.28
N GLU A 337 9.39 12.85 21.14
CA GLU A 337 8.49 13.43 20.15
C GLU A 337 7.57 12.37 19.53
N TYR A 338 8.12 11.22 19.14
CA TYR A 338 7.36 10.11 18.57
C TYR A 338 6.34 9.55 19.56
N ALA A 339 6.72 9.36 20.83
CA ALA A 339 5.79 8.94 21.89
C ALA A 339 4.64 9.94 22.09
N GLY A 340 4.92 11.25 21.98
CA GLY A 340 3.88 12.27 22.01
C GLY A 340 2.97 12.27 20.78
N LEU A 341 3.54 12.05 19.59
CA LEU A 341 2.81 12.05 18.33
C LEU A 341 1.99 10.76 18.15
N PHE A 342 2.66 9.61 18.05
CA PHE A 342 2.06 8.31 17.79
C PHE A 342 1.38 7.70 19.03
N GLY A 343 1.96 7.89 20.21
CA GLY A 343 1.40 7.32 21.45
C GLY A 343 0.25 8.12 22.05
N ARG A 344 0.11 9.42 21.74
CA ARG A 344 -0.92 10.30 22.33
C ARG A 344 -1.76 11.06 21.31
N LEU A 345 -1.12 11.90 20.48
CA LEU A 345 -1.85 12.83 19.62
C LEU A 345 -2.67 12.11 18.54
N LEU A 346 -2.07 11.19 17.78
CA LEU A 346 -2.77 10.46 16.72
C LEU A 346 -3.94 9.61 17.27
N PRO A 347 -3.78 8.82 18.36
CA PRO A 347 -4.91 8.15 19.01
C PRO A 347 -6.01 9.11 19.46
N ALA A 348 -5.66 10.30 19.96
CA ALA A 348 -6.65 11.30 20.35
C ALA A 348 -7.42 11.86 19.14
N LEU A 349 -6.71 12.21 18.04
CA LEU A 349 -7.34 12.67 16.80
C LEU A 349 -8.31 11.64 16.24
N SER A 350 -7.89 10.36 16.21
CA SER A 350 -8.73 9.25 15.79
C SER A 350 -10.02 9.15 16.62
N ARG A 351 -9.92 9.20 17.95
CA ARG A 351 -11.08 9.17 18.86
C ARG A 351 -12.02 10.36 18.68
N TRP A 352 -11.48 11.53 18.37
CA TRP A 352 -12.26 12.74 18.12
C TRP A 352 -12.86 12.81 16.71
N GLY A 353 -12.61 11.80 15.86
CA GLY A 353 -13.04 11.79 14.47
C GLY A 353 -12.39 12.90 13.64
N LEU A 354 -11.23 13.40 14.07
CA LEU A 354 -10.48 14.43 13.36
C LEU A 354 -9.54 13.79 12.32
N PRO A 355 -9.21 14.52 11.23
CA PRO A 355 -8.25 14.05 10.25
C PRO A 355 -6.92 13.70 10.91
N MET A 356 -6.46 12.47 10.67
CA MET A 356 -5.21 11.97 11.19
C MET A 356 -4.18 11.93 10.05
N PRO A 357 -3.08 12.69 10.13
CA PRO A 357 -1.96 12.47 9.24
C PRO A 357 -1.36 11.10 9.57
N LEU A 358 -1.32 10.21 8.58
CA LEU A 358 -0.71 8.90 8.76
C LEU A 358 0.80 9.07 8.93
N GLY A 359 1.44 8.11 9.61
CA GLY A 359 2.89 8.00 9.63
C GLY A 359 3.41 7.46 8.30
N GLY A 360 4.71 7.58 8.03
CA GLY A 360 5.30 7.13 6.77
C GLY A 360 5.22 5.62 6.52
N THR A 361 4.94 4.86 7.57
CA THR A 361 4.99 3.39 7.54
C THR A 361 4.03 2.75 8.56
N SER A 362 3.87 1.42 8.48
CA SER A 362 2.94 0.62 9.29
C SER A 362 1.50 1.12 9.20
N ASN A 363 1.16 1.53 7.99
CA ASN A 363 -0.19 1.93 7.60
C ASN A 363 -0.86 0.71 7.00
N HIS A 364 -1.90 0.22 7.64
CA HIS A 364 -2.68 -0.90 7.16
C HIS A 364 -3.94 -0.37 6.48
N PHE A 365 -4.28 -0.92 5.32
CA PHE A 365 -5.42 -0.50 4.52
C PHE A 365 -6.29 -1.68 4.15
N ARG A 366 -7.59 -1.43 4.00
CA ARG A 366 -8.39 -2.23 3.07
C ARG A 366 -7.88 -1.98 1.65
N LEU A 367 -7.45 -3.04 0.96
CA LEU A 367 -6.86 -2.88 -0.37
C LEU A 367 -7.85 -2.24 -1.36
N SER A 368 -9.13 -2.62 -1.28
CA SER A 368 -10.19 -2.01 -2.08
C SER A 368 -10.28 -0.49 -1.86
N VAL A 369 -10.31 -0.06 -0.60
CA VAL A 369 -10.41 1.36 -0.25
C VAL A 369 -9.20 2.14 -0.77
N LEU A 370 -8.00 1.60 -0.62
CA LEU A 370 -6.77 2.24 -1.12
C LEU A 370 -6.79 2.41 -2.64
N ARG A 371 -7.28 1.40 -3.37
CA ARG A 371 -7.48 1.48 -4.84
C ARG A 371 -8.54 2.51 -5.22
N ASP A 372 -9.64 2.60 -4.47
CA ASP A 372 -10.76 3.50 -4.74
C ASP A 372 -10.43 4.99 -4.48
N ILE A 373 -9.52 5.27 -3.54
CA ILE A 373 -9.03 6.63 -3.27
C ILE A 373 -7.86 7.04 -4.18
N GLY A 374 -7.44 6.15 -5.07
CA GLY A 374 -6.45 6.41 -6.11
C GLY A 374 -5.01 6.13 -5.74
N GLY A 375 -4.76 5.30 -4.71
CA GLY A 375 -3.40 4.93 -4.29
C GLY A 375 -2.66 6.08 -3.61
N TRP A 376 -1.34 6.11 -3.76
CA TRP A 376 -0.50 7.21 -3.28
C TRP A 376 -0.41 8.33 -4.31
N ASP A 377 0.22 9.45 -3.95
CA ASP A 377 0.49 10.53 -4.88
C ASP A 377 1.95 10.46 -5.31
N ALA A 378 2.21 9.98 -6.54
CA ALA A 378 3.55 9.81 -7.10
C ALA A 378 4.45 11.06 -6.97
N PHE A 379 3.86 12.26 -6.97
CA PHE A 379 4.60 13.53 -6.95
C PHE A 379 4.77 14.13 -5.55
N ASN A 380 4.15 13.53 -4.53
CA ASN A 380 4.22 14.03 -3.17
C ASN A 380 5.42 13.44 -2.41
N VAL A 381 5.92 14.20 -1.44
CA VAL A 381 7.04 13.83 -0.56
C VAL A 381 6.55 13.42 0.85
N THR A 382 5.26 13.69 1.14
CA THR A 382 4.55 13.25 2.35
C THR A 382 3.21 12.62 1.92
N GLU A 383 3.31 11.49 1.22
CA GLU A 383 2.18 10.74 0.67
C GLU A 383 1.26 10.15 1.74
N ASP A 384 1.80 9.90 2.91
CA ASP A 384 1.17 9.33 4.10
C ASP A 384 0.16 10.30 4.72
N ALA A 385 0.62 11.50 5.05
CA ALA A 385 -0.22 12.58 5.57
C ALA A 385 -1.27 13.00 4.53
N ASP A 386 -0.89 12.98 3.24
CA ASP A 386 -1.79 13.20 2.12
C ASP A 386 -2.94 12.19 2.09
N LEU A 387 -2.60 10.91 2.22
CA LEU A 387 -3.55 9.80 2.23
C LEU A 387 -4.49 9.89 3.44
N GLY A 388 -3.97 10.21 4.63
CA GLY A 388 -4.77 10.47 5.84
C GLY A 388 -5.80 11.57 5.64
N VAL A 389 -5.40 12.69 5.03
CA VAL A 389 -6.35 13.78 4.68
C VAL A 389 -7.35 13.32 3.63
N ARG A 390 -6.94 12.56 2.60
CA ARG A 390 -7.87 12.05 1.58
C ARG A 390 -8.91 11.11 2.16
N LEU A 391 -8.52 10.21 3.07
CA LEU A 391 -9.42 9.32 3.79
C LEU A 391 -10.44 10.12 4.60
N ALA A 392 -9.98 11.05 5.45
CA ALA A 392 -10.84 11.87 6.29
C ALA A 392 -11.84 12.69 5.46
N ARG A 393 -11.40 13.27 4.34
CA ARG A 393 -12.29 14.05 3.47
C ARG A 393 -13.30 13.20 2.68
N ARG A 394 -13.06 11.88 2.55
CA ARG A 394 -14.06 10.92 2.06
C ARG A 394 -14.97 10.39 3.15
N GLY A 395 -14.86 10.87 4.39
CA GLY A 395 -15.59 10.34 5.53
C GLY A 395 -15.18 8.91 5.89
N LEU A 396 -14.03 8.44 5.40
CA LEU A 396 -13.48 7.12 5.71
C LEU A 396 -12.76 7.21 7.05
N ARG A 397 -13.06 6.27 7.94
CA ARG A 397 -12.52 6.28 9.30
C ARG A 397 -11.15 5.62 9.35
N THR A 398 -10.23 6.30 10.04
CA THR A 398 -8.88 5.82 10.33
C THR A 398 -8.71 5.73 11.84
N GLU A 399 -8.07 4.65 12.32
CA GLU A 399 -7.78 4.49 13.74
C GLU A 399 -6.33 4.11 14.02
N CYS A 400 -5.82 4.49 15.19
CA CYS A 400 -4.61 3.90 15.74
C CYS A 400 -4.96 2.61 16.47
N PHE A 401 -4.05 1.64 16.47
CA PHE A 401 -4.21 0.40 17.22
C PHE A 401 -2.97 0.08 18.04
N ASP A 402 -3.15 -0.73 19.08
CA ASP A 402 -2.13 -1.06 20.07
C ASP A 402 -1.16 -2.13 19.53
N SER A 403 -0.33 -1.72 18.59
CA SER A 403 0.84 -2.47 18.14
C SER A 403 1.92 -1.51 17.66
N ARG A 404 3.17 -1.96 17.77
CA ARG A 404 4.35 -1.14 17.52
C ARG A 404 5.15 -1.64 16.33
N THR A 405 5.74 -0.69 15.64
CA THR A 405 6.83 -0.92 14.69
C THR A 405 8.05 -0.18 15.16
N TYR A 406 9.14 -0.93 15.25
CA TYR A 406 10.41 -0.44 15.72
C TYR A 406 11.24 0.09 14.54
N GLU A 407 11.80 1.28 14.70
CA GLU A 407 12.66 1.95 13.70
C GLU A 407 13.92 2.56 14.36
N GLU A 408 14.89 2.96 13.54
CA GLU A 408 16.11 3.61 14.01
C GLU A 408 16.01 5.15 13.86
N ALA A 409 16.19 5.90 14.95
CA ALA A 409 16.23 7.36 14.89
C ALA A 409 17.54 7.86 14.28
N PRO A 410 17.54 9.05 13.63
CA PRO A 410 18.76 9.65 13.10
C PRO A 410 19.80 9.97 14.19
N LEU A 411 21.00 9.41 14.08
CA LEU A 411 22.11 9.63 15.01
C LEU A 411 22.78 11.01 14.90
N THR A 412 22.60 11.70 13.76
CA THR A 412 23.26 12.98 13.50
C THR A 412 22.28 14.11 13.27
N LEU A 413 22.61 15.31 13.76
CA LEU A 413 21.79 16.51 13.56
C LEU A 413 21.59 16.82 12.07
N ARG A 414 22.59 16.53 11.21
CA ARG A 414 22.48 16.72 9.77
C ARG A 414 21.42 15.80 9.16
N ALA A 415 21.43 14.50 9.51
CA ALA A 415 20.44 13.55 9.04
C ALA A 415 19.04 13.92 9.53
N TRP A 416 18.91 14.29 10.81
CA TRP A 416 17.67 14.78 11.40
C TRP A 416 17.14 16.05 10.68
N MET A 417 17.99 17.06 10.46
CA MET A 417 17.60 18.28 9.74
C MET A 417 17.17 18.01 8.29
N ALA A 418 17.86 17.09 7.60
CA ALA A 418 17.49 16.69 6.25
C ALA A 418 16.12 15.99 6.21
N GLN A 419 15.84 15.12 7.18
CA GLN A 419 14.52 14.47 7.34
C GLN A 419 13.43 15.52 7.60
N ARG A 420 13.64 16.45 8.54
CA ARG A 420 12.66 17.50 8.88
C ARG A 420 12.40 18.48 7.75
N THR A 421 13.44 18.83 7.00
CA THR A 421 13.29 19.69 5.82
C THR A 421 12.40 19.02 4.76
N ARG A 422 12.49 17.69 4.58
CA ARG A 422 11.60 16.94 3.68
C ARG A 422 10.15 16.96 4.19
N TRP A 423 9.93 16.69 5.48
CA TRP A 423 8.59 16.71 6.07
C TRP A 423 7.94 18.09 5.96
N MET A 424 8.65 19.16 6.31
CA MET A 424 8.12 20.54 6.23
C MET A 424 7.75 20.92 4.78
N LYS A 425 8.57 20.50 3.80
CA LYS A 425 8.27 20.70 2.37
C LYS A 425 6.98 19.98 1.95
N GLY A 426 6.78 18.74 2.41
CA GLY A 426 5.56 17.99 2.13
C GLY A 426 4.32 18.61 2.78
N TRP A 427 4.40 19.01 4.05
CA TRP A 427 3.32 19.73 4.74
C TRP A 427 2.92 21.03 4.03
N MET A 428 3.89 21.81 3.58
CA MET A 428 3.59 23.02 2.78
C MET A 428 2.84 22.67 1.50
N ARG A 429 3.27 21.62 0.77
CA ARG A 429 2.54 21.16 -0.43
C ARG A 429 1.13 20.68 -0.10
N LEU A 430 0.93 19.97 1.01
CA LEU A 430 -0.37 19.48 1.47
C LEU A 430 -1.35 20.63 1.73
N CYS A 431 -0.94 21.61 2.53
CA CYS A 431 -1.76 22.79 2.84
C CYS A 431 -2.12 23.58 1.58
N GLN A 432 -1.17 23.74 0.67
CA GLN A 432 -1.35 24.52 -0.55
C GLN A 432 -2.42 23.96 -1.51
N HIS A 433 -2.49 22.64 -1.69
CA HIS A 433 -3.37 22.03 -2.70
C HIS A 433 -4.71 21.55 -2.14
N LYS A 434 -4.77 21.20 -0.86
CA LYS A 434 -5.96 20.55 -0.30
C LYS A 434 -6.94 21.47 0.42
N LEU A 435 -6.55 22.69 0.80
CA LEU A 435 -7.45 23.67 1.44
C LEU A 435 -8.45 24.30 0.44
N THR A 436 -8.22 24.21 -0.87
CA THR A 436 -8.98 24.95 -1.89
C THR A 436 -9.86 24.09 -2.81
N SER A 437 -9.82 22.76 -2.71
CA SER A 437 -10.53 21.86 -3.62
C SER A 437 -11.91 21.43 -3.09
N ARG A 438 -12.98 21.53 -3.89
CA ARG A 438 -14.30 20.91 -3.59
C ARG A 438 -14.35 19.44 -4.03
N PHE A 439 -15.09 18.62 -3.29
CA PHE A 439 -15.16 17.16 -3.42
C PHE A 439 -16.28 16.70 -4.38
N PRO A 440 -16.04 15.73 -5.26
CA PRO A 440 -17.10 14.93 -5.86
C PRO A 440 -17.64 13.93 -4.83
N SER A 441 -18.97 13.87 -4.64
CA SER A 441 -19.60 12.86 -3.79
C SER A 441 -19.38 11.45 -4.38
N LEU A 442 -19.27 10.44 -3.52
CA LEU A 442 -19.45 9.05 -3.94
C LEU A 442 -20.81 8.96 -4.65
N SER A 443 -20.86 8.38 -5.85
CA SER A 443 -22.13 7.80 -6.32
C SER A 443 -22.54 6.79 -5.26
N ALA A 444 -23.63 7.10 -4.55
CA ALA A 444 -24.18 6.24 -3.53
C ALA A 444 -24.71 4.96 -4.18
N ASP A 445 -23.85 3.93 -4.32
CA ASP A 445 -24.27 2.54 -4.25
C ASP A 445 -23.08 1.55 -4.23
N PRO A 446 -22.71 0.96 -3.07
CA PRO A 446 -21.91 -0.26 -3.03
C PRO A 446 -22.76 -1.54 -3.22
N HIS A 447 -24.09 -1.43 -3.35
CA HIS A 447 -25.00 -2.58 -3.38
C HIS A 447 -25.87 -2.71 -4.66
N GLY A 448 -25.79 -1.76 -5.60
CA GLY A 448 -26.58 -1.77 -6.85
C GLY A 448 -26.07 -2.68 -7.97
N ALA A 449 -24.83 -3.16 -7.94
CA ALA A 449 -24.26 -3.98 -9.04
C ALA A 449 -24.66 -5.47 -9.00
N SER A 450 -25.53 -5.89 -8.07
CA SER A 450 -26.00 -7.28 -7.94
C SER A 450 -27.45 -7.51 -8.41
N SER A 451 -28.25 -6.46 -8.60
CA SER A 451 -29.67 -6.59 -8.99
C SER A 451 -29.94 -6.32 -10.47
N ALA A 452 -29.12 -5.49 -11.14
CA ALA A 452 -29.27 -5.23 -12.58
C ALA A 452 -28.78 -6.37 -13.50
N HIS A 453 -28.13 -7.40 -12.94
CA HIS A 453 -27.65 -8.57 -13.69
C HIS A 453 -28.40 -9.87 -13.39
N ARG A 454 -29.36 -9.88 -12.45
CA ARG A 454 -30.26 -11.04 -12.25
C ARG A 454 -31.57 -10.96 -13.05
N ASN A 455 -31.98 -9.79 -13.51
CA ASN A 455 -33.21 -9.63 -14.31
C ASN A 455 -33.00 -9.58 -15.83
N SER A 456 -31.79 -9.82 -16.33
CA SER A 456 -31.52 -9.97 -17.78
C SER A 456 -31.30 -11.42 -18.21
N ILE A 457 -31.26 -12.37 -17.28
CA ILE A 457 -31.07 -13.82 -17.57
C ILE A 457 -32.37 -14.62 -17.34
N ALA A 458 -33.40 -14.04 -16.72
CA ALA A 458 -34.68 -14.70 -16.46
C ALA A 458 -35.81 -14.41 -17.48
N THR A 459 -35.58 -13.58 -18.50
CA THR A 459 -36.62 -13.16 -19.48
C THR A 459 -36.31 -13.49 -20.95
N LYS A 460 -35.29 -14.31 -21.22
CA LYS A 460 -34.94 -14.78 -22.59
C LYS A 460 -34.94 -16.30 -22.78
N SER A 461 -35.67 -17.05 -21.95
CA SER A 461 -35.79 -18.51 -22.09
C SER A 461 -37.24 -19.02 -22.14
N THR A 462 -38.17 -18.25 -22.69
CA THR A 462 -39.56 -18.74 -22.89
C THR A 462 -40.22 -18.17 -24.15
N THR A 463 -39.53 -18.14 -25.30
CA THR A 463 -40.21 -17.99 -26.61
C THR A 463 -39.34 -18.47 -27.77
N ALA A 464 -39.08 -19.78 -27.86
CA ALA A 464 -38.56 -20.40 -29.09
C ALA A 464 -38.81 -21.92 -29.07
N LEU A 465 -40.08 -22.33 -28.96
CA LEU A 465 -40.55 -23.69 -29.19
C LEU A 465 -42.00 -23.58 -29.66
N ARG A 466 -42.18 -23.14 -30.90
CA ARG A 466 -43.37 -23.31 -31.75
C ARG A 466 -43.12 -22.68 -33.11
N ARG A 467 -42.42 -23.40 -33.98
CA ARG A 467 -42.74 -23.68 -35.39
C ARG A 467 -41.53 -24.31 -36.06
#